data_AF-A0A819MT40-F1
#
_entry.id   AF-A0A819MT40-F1
#
_cell.length_a   1.000
_cell.length_b   1.000
_cell.length_c   1.000
_cell.angle_alpha   90.00
_cell.angle_beta   90.00
_cell.angle_gamma   90.00
#
_symmetry.space_group_name_H-M   'P 1'
#
loop_
_entity.id
_entity.type
_entity.pdbx_description
1 polymer ?
#
loop_
_entity_poly.entity_id
_entity_poly.type
_entity_poly.pdbx_seq_one_letter_code
_entity_poly.pdbx_strand_id
1 'polypeptide(L)'
;KTTSIYENNCRELIKIVDDFLSQTTNVNDRITENFINGILPILDTMLICEENGTGDQSESTLVSHDEHWTETSLTGLNILLNLLAHSNISYSGPASVRIHSLLHSRPLNGREEAAYLLSNVSKIFSSISEDEDGEHFGYLIPIMKTIIDKSYEILQMSVQMPNIPLHRATSIVLDDFCQYCLSSNSQE
;
A
#
# COMPACT_ATOMS: atom_id res chain seq x y z
N LYS A 1 19.15 19.97 14.52
CA LYS A 1 20.20 18.89 14.47
C LYS A 1 19.69 17.58 15.08
N THR A 2 18.98 17.62 16.20
CA THR A 2 18.35 16.44 16.85
C THR A 2 17.23 15.79 16.02
N THR A 3 16.38 16.56 15.36
CA THR A 3 15.26 16.05 14.53
C THR A 3 15.72 15.08 13.43
N SER A 4 16.82 15.39 12.74
CA SER A 4 17.40 14.54 11.69
C SER A 4 17.96 13.21 12.22
N ILE A 5 18.41 13.15 13.49
CA ILE A 5 18.91 11.91 14.10
C ILE A 5 17.74 10.97 14.43
N TYR A 6 16.63 11.51 14.97
CA TYR A 6 15.44 10.70 15.27
C TYR A 6 14.82 10.13 14.00
N GLU A 7 14.71 10.95 12.96
CA GLU A 7 14.21 10.54 11.65
C GLU A 7 15.08 9.42 11.04
N ASN A 8 16.40 9.55 11.13
CA ASN A 8 17.31 8.49 10.68
C ASN A 8 17.16 7.20 11.50
N ASN A 9 17.02 7.30 12.82
CA ASN A 9 16.83 6.13 13.68
C ASN A 9 15.50 5.41 13.37
N CYS A 10 14.43 6.17 13.13
CA CYS A 10 13.16 5.59 12.71
C CYS A 10 13.31 4.87 11.35
N ARG A 11 14.11 5.42 10.41
CA ARG A 11 14.33 4.79 9.09
C ARG A 11 15.00 3.43 9.24
N GLU A 12 16.09 3.39 9.98
CA GLU A 12 16.82 2.15 10.25
C GLU A 12 15.95 1.13 10.99
N LEU A 13 15.12 1.58 11.93
CA LEU A 13 14.20 0.69 12.66
C LEU A 13 13.15 0.08 11.72
N ILE A 14 12.58 0.86 10.81
CA ILE A 14 11.62 0.35 9.81
C ILE A 14 12.27 -0.69 8.90
N LYS A 15 13.52 -0.47 8.46
CA LYS A 15 14.28 -1.45 7.67
C LYS A 15 14.51 -2.76 8.43
N ILE A 16 14.95 -2.67 9.69
CA ILE A 16 15.14 -3.85 10.55
C ILE A 16 13.83 -4.62 10.74
N VAL A 17 12.71 -3.90 10.88
CA VAL A 17 11.39 -4.52 11.02
C VAL A 17 10.97 -5.25 9.74
N ASP A 18 11.13 -4.63 8.58
CA ASP A 18 10.80 -5.26 7.29
C ASP A 18 11.68 -6.49 7.01
N ASP A 19 12.98 -6.41 7.32
CA ASP A 19 13.90 -7.55 7.26
C ASP A 19 13.44 -8.68 8.20
N PHE A 20 13.01 -8.34 9.41
CA PHE A 20 12.49 -9.31 10.39
C PHE A 20 11.22 -10.00 9.91
N LEU A 21 10.33 -9.30 9.21
CA LEU A 21 9.13 -9.87 8.61
C LEU A 21 9.44 -10.69 7.36
N SER A 22 10.47 -10.30 6.58
CA SER A 22 10.84 -10.97 5.33
C SER A 22 11.57 -12.31 5.51
N GLN A 23 12.18 -12.55 6.68
CA GLN A 23 12.99 -13.74 6.94
C GLN A 23 12.19 -15.01 7.33
N THR A 24 10.85 -14.99 7.25
CA THR A 24 10.00 -16.10 7.72
C THR A 24 9.10 -16.65 6.64
N THR A 25 8.81 -17.95 6.73
CA THR A 25 7.81 -18.60 5.88
C THR A 25 6.38 -18.26 6.32
N ASN A 26 6.18 -17.94 7.60
CA ASN A 26 4.90 -17.48 8.13
C ASN A 26 5.08 -16.13 8.84
N VAL A 27 4.58 -15.07 8.21
CA VAL A 27 4.65 -13.69 8.72
C VAL A 27 3.69 -13.48 9.89
N ASN A 28 2.57 -14.22 9.93
CA ASN A 28 1.54 -14.06 10.95
C ASN A 28 2.07 -14.30 12.37
N ASP A 29 2.96 -15.29 12.54
CA ASP A 29 3.51 -15.65 13.85
C ASP A 29 4.40 -14.54 14.45
N ARG A 30 4.86 -13.59 13.63
CA ARG A 30 5.72 -12.48 14.04
C ARG A 30 4.96 -11.21 14.39
N ILE A 31 3.74 -11.07 13.87
CA ILE A 31 2.91 -9.90 14.06
C ILE A 31 2.05 -10.12 15.31
N THR A 32 2.41 -9.40 16.37
CA THR A 32 1.68 -9.40 17.64
C THR A 32 1.03 -8.04 17.88
N GLU A 33 0.08 -7.99 18.81
CA GLU A 33 -0.52 -6.72 19.23
C GLU A 33 0.54 -5.70 19.71
N ASN A 34 1.55 -6.16 20.47
CA ASN A 34 2.66 -5.32 20.91
C ASN A 34 3.50 -4.79 19.74
N PHE A 35 3.74 -5.63 18.72
CA PHE A 35 4.42 -5.22 17.51
C PHE A 35 3.66 -4.09 16.81
N ILE A 36 2.34 -4.26 16.65
CA ILE A 36 1.47 -3.28 15.98
C ILE A 36 1.44 -1.95 16.75
N ASN A 37 1.25 -2.03 18.07
CA ASN A 37 1.25 -0.86 18.94
C ASN A 37 2.58 -0.10 18.93
N GLY A 38 3.70 -0.79 18.67
CA GLY A 38 5.01 -0.17 18.51
C GLY A 38 5.25 0.41 17.11
N ILE A 39 4.86 -0.30 16.05
CA ILE A 39 5.22 0.04 14.68
C ILE A 39 4.30 1.09 14.05
N LEU A 40 2.99 1.05 14.33
CA LEU A 40 2.03 1.97 13.71
C LEU A 40 2.31 3.45 14.01
N PRO A 41 2.65 3.85 15.26
CA PRO A 41 3.01 5.25 15.53
C PRO A 41 4.29 5.69 14.83
N ILE A 42 5.25 4.78 14.63
CA ILE A 42 6.49 5.06 13.89
C ILE A 42 6.14 5.27 12.42
N LEU A 43 5.32 4.40 11.83
CA LEU A 43 4.81 4.56 10.47
C LEU A 43 4.04 5.87 10.32
N ASP A 44 3.13 6.20 11.24
CA ASP A 44 2.39 7.48 11.18
C ASP A 44 3.35 8.67 11.19
N THR A 45 4.36 8.65 12.05
CA THR A 45 5.38 9.70 12.09
C THR A 45 6.08 9.83 10.74
N MET A 46 6.53 8.71 10.16
CA MET A 46 7.29 8.70 8.90
C MET A 46 6.44 9.06 7.68
N LEU A 47 5.19 8.58 7.64
CA LEU A 47 4.27 8.79 6.54
C LEU A 47 3.68 10.21 6.53
N ILE A 48 3.71 10.91 7.67
CA ILE A 48 3.40 12.34 7.80
C ILE A 48 4.61 13.22 7.41
N CYS A 49 5.83 12.68 7.39
CA CYS A 49 7.05 13.48 7.23
C CYS A 49 7.34 14.00 5.81
N GLU A 50 6.53 13.71 4.79
CA GLU A 50 6.75 14.20 3.42
C GLU A 50 5.93 15.47 3.07
N GLU A 51 5.66 16.35 4.05
CA GLU A 51 5.07 17.69 3.80
C GLU A 51 6.06 18.86 4.04
N ASN A 52 7.37 18.64 3.87
CA ASN A 52 8.34 19.76 3.83
C ASN A 52 8.85 20.00 2.42
N GLY A 53 7.93 20.41 1.56
CA GLY A 53 8.19 20.89 0.21
C GLY A 53 7.52 22.22 -0.13
N THR A 54 7.01 23.00 0.83
CA THR A 54 6.61 24.40 0.56
C THR A 54 6.85 25.28 1.78
N GLY A 55 8.02 25.91 1.82
CA GLY A 55 8.39 26.84 2.88
C GLY A 55 9.44 27.87 2.48
N ASP A 56 9.73 28.06 1.19
CA ASP A 56 10.10 29.38 0.67
C ASP A 56 9.98 29.40 -0.85
N GLN A 57 9.30 30.41 -1.38
CA GLN A 57 9.34 30.69 -2.81
C GLN A 57 10.60 31.49 -3.08
N SER A 58 11.72 30.80 -3.28
CA SER A 58 12.92 31.45 -3.82
C SER A 58 13.74 30.48 -4.64
N GLU A 59 13.79 30.79 -5.93
CA GLU A 59 14.79 30.37 -6.92
C GLU A 59 14.88 28.88 -7.26
N SER A 60 14.26 28.58 -8.41
CA SER A 60 14.68 27.57 -9.38
C SER A 60 16.21 27.38 -9.36
N THR A 61 16.65 26.22 -8.86
CA THR A 61 17.99 25.69 -9.14
C THR A 61 17.81 24.28 -9.66
N LEU A 62 18.17 24.10 -10.93
CA LEU A 62 18.26 22.83 -11.62
C LEU A 62 19.29 21.92 -10.93
N VAL A 63 18.83 21.03 -10.03
CA VAL A 63 19.56 19.85 -9.58
C VAL A 63 18.56 18.69 -9.46
N SER A 64 18.79 17.66 -10.26
CA SER A 64 18.18 16.33 -10.24
C SER A 64 18.38 15.58 -8.91
N HIS A 65 17.49 14.60 -8.62
CA HIS A 65 17.38 13.68 -7.45
C HIS A 65 16.56 14.29 -6.29
N ASP A 66 15.46 13.73 -5.78
CA ASP A 66 14.75 12.47 -5.99
C ASP A 66 13.27 12.73 -5.63
N GLU A 67 12.38 12.88 -6.62
CA GLU A 67 10.91 12.79 -6.44
C GLU A 67 10.49 11.30 -6.33
N HIS A 68 11.31 10.52 -5.64
CA HIS A 68 11.13 9.09 -5.54
C HIS A 68 10.37 8.80 -4.27
N TRP A 69 9.36 7.95 -4.42
CA TRP A 69 9.00 6.94 -3.45
C TRP A 69 10.27 6.45 -2.74
N THR A 70 10.55 7.00 -1.56
CA THR A 70 11.81 6.73 -0.89
C THR A 70 11.82 5.27 -0.46
N GLU A 71 13.00 4.66 -0.40
CA GLU A 71 13.17 3.28 0.08
C GLU A 71 12.40 3.07 1.40
N THR A 72 12.40 4.06 2.29
CA THR A 72 11.67 4.02 3.56
C THR A 72 10.16 4.00 3.39
N SER A 73 9.60 4.82 2.50
CA SER A 73 8.15 4.82 2.23
C SER A 73 7.69 3.49 1.63
N LEU A 74 8.53 2.86 0.79
CA LEU A 74 8.33 1.48 0.31
C LEU A 74 8.33 0.46 1.44
N THR A 75 9.36 0.49 2.27
CA THR A 75 9.47 -0.40 3.44
C THR A 75 8.28 -0.24 4.38
N GLY A 76 7.85 1.00 4.64
CA GLY A 76 6.68 1.28 5.47
C GLY A 76 5.38 0.72 4.87
N LEU A 77 5.20 0.87 3.55
CA LEU A 77 4.06 0.27 2.85
C LEU A 77 4.09 -1.26 2.91
N ASN A 78 5.26 -1.88 2.75
CA ASN A 78 5.39 -3.34 2.81
C ASN A 78 4.92 -3.89 4.16
N ILE A 79 5.32 -3.21 5.25
CA ILE A 79 4.83 -3.54 6.59
C ILE A 79 3.30 -3.42 6.64
N LEU A 80 2.71 -2.33 6.11
CA LEU A 80 1.26 -2.17 6.08
C LEU A 80 0.56 -3.24 5.24
N LEU A 81 1.14 -3.66 4.11
CA LEU A 81 0.59 -4.73 3.27
C LEU A 81 0.63 -6.08 3.99
N ASN A 82 1.70 -6.37 4.73
CA ASN A 82 1.80 -7.55 5.59
C ASN A 82 0.74 -7.54 6.71
N LEU A 83 0.50 -6.38 7.33
CA LEU A 83 -0.57 -6.23 8.32
C LEU A 83 -1.96 -6.38 7.70
N LEU A 84 -2.16 -5.86 6.49
CA LEU A 84 -3.43 -5.98 5.75
C LEU A 84 -3.76 -7.45 5.43
N ALA A 85 -2.74 -8.22 5.04
CA ALA A 85 -2.84 -9.64 4.70
C ALA A 85 -2.88 -10.59 5.90
N HIS A 86 -2.77 -10.06 7.12
CA HIS A 86 -2.66 -10.87 8.32
C HIS A 86 -3.97 -11.62 8.63
N SER A 87 -3.90 -12.85 9.12
CA SER A 87 -5.10 -13.68 9.42
C SER A 87 -6.00 -13.13 10.53
N ASN A 88 -5.43 -12.34 11.44
CA ASN A 88 -6.16 -11.58 12.44
C ASN A 88 -6.65 -10.22 11.87
N ILE A 89 -7.95 -10.16 11.55
CA ILE A 89 -8.65 -8.98 11.02
C ILE A 89 -8.45 -7.69 11.83
N SER A 90 -8.23 -7.80 13.15
CA SER A 90 -8.03 -6.63 14.01
C SER A 90 -6.77 -5.83 13.64
N TYR A 91 -5.85 -6.44 12.88
CA TYR A 91 -4.62 -5.81 12.40
C TYR A 91 -4.79 -5.17 11.02
N SER A 92 -5.68 -5.74 10.19
CA SER A 92 -5.95 -5.30 8.82
C SER A 92 -6.68 -3.96 8.75
N GLY A 93 -7.60 -3.68 9.67
CA GLY A 93 -8.34 -2.42 9.72
C GLY A 93 -7.43 -1.18 9.86
N PRO A 94 -6.58 -1.11 10.90
CA PRO A 94 -5.61 -0.02 11.06
C PRO A 94 -4.64 0.12 9.89
N ALA A 95 -4.24 -0.98 9.26
CA ALA A 95 -3.39 -0.97 8.08
C ALA A 95 -4.12 -0.40 6.85
N SER A 96 -5.37 -0.83 6.63
CA SER A 96 -6.23 -0.37 5.54
C SER A 96 -6.41 1.15 5.55
N VAL A 97 -6.69 1.74 6.73
CA VAL A 97 -6.84 3.20 6.88
C VAL A 97 -5.57 3.95 6.46
N ARG A 98 -4.38 3.42 6.81
CA ARG A 98 -3.09 4.05 6.49
C ARG A 98 -2.76 3.91 5.00
N ILE A 99 -2.97 2.74 4.42
CA ILE A 99 -2.82 2.52 2.98
C ILE A 99 -3.76 3.46 2.22
N HIS A 100 -5.02 3.57 2.64
CA HIS A 100 -5.95 4.53 2.05
C HIS A 100 -5.47 5.97 2.18
N SER A 101 -5.01 6.37 3.35
CA SER A 101 -4.51 7.73 3.57
C SER A 101 -3.32 8.04 2.66
N LEU A 102 -2.38 7.09 2.51
CA LEU A 102 -1.25 7.21 1.59
C LEU A 102 -1.66 7.32 0.13
N LEU A 103 -2.59 6.47 -0.29
CA LEU A 103 -3.11 6.52 -1.65
C LEU A 103 -3.82 7.85 -1.92
N HIS A 104 -4.43 8.50 -0.93
CA HIS A 104 -5.16 9.76 -1.13
C HIS A 104 -4.29 11.01 -0.94
N SER A 105 -3.21 10.96 -0.18
CA SER A 105 -2.36 12.12 0.11
C SER A 105 -1.48 12.54 -1.07
N ARG A 106 -1.20 11.64 -2.02
CA ARG A 106 -0.33 11.93 -3.17
C ARG A 106 -0.69 11.15 -4.45
N PRO A 107 -0.23 11.59 -5.63
CA PRO A 107 -0.27 10.77 -6.84
C PRO A 107 0.72 9.59 -6.78
N LEU A 108 0.51 8.59 -7.64
CA LEU A 108 1.46 7.48 -7.83
C LEU A 108 2.65 7.94 -8.68
N ASN A 109 3.87 7.59 -8.27
CA ASN A 109 5.12 7.99 -8.90
C ASN A 109 5.50 6.99 -10.00
N GLY A 110 4.73 6.99 -11.08
CA GLY A 110 5.04 6.23 -12.29
C GLY A 110 4.53 4.79 -12.32
N ARG A 111 4.97 4.05 -13.34
CA ARG A 111 4.43 2.72 -13.69
C ARG A 111 4.86 1.65 -12.71
N GLU A 112 6.07 1.74 -12.20
CA GLU A 112 6.66 0.78 -11.28
C GLU A 112 5.90 0.76 -9.95
N GLU A 113 5.60 1.93 -9.38
CA GLU A 113 4.82 2.05 -8.15
C GLU A 113 3.38 1.54 -8.35
N ALA A 114 2.73 1.96 -9.44
CA ALA A 114 1.38 1.53 -9.78
C ALA A 114 1.29 0.00 -9.93
N ALA A 115 2.21 -0.60 -10.68
CA ALA A 115 2.27 -2.05 -10.87
C ALA A 115 2.58 -2.80 -9.57
N TYR A 116 3.48 -2.25 -8.74
CA TYR A 116 3.83 -2.82 -7.44
C TYR A 116 2.62 -2.90 -6.51
N LEU A 117 1.91 -1.78 -6.33
CA LEU A 117 0.71 -1.70 -5.49
C LEU A 117 -0.38 -2.64 -5.99
N LEU A 118 -0.68 -2.59 -7.29
CA LEU A 118 -1.72 -3.43 -7.89
C LEU A 118 -1.39 -4.92 -7.74
N SER A 119 -0.13 -5.31 -8.01
CA SER A 119 0.29 -6.71 -7.90
C SER A 119 0.20 -7.22 -6.45
N ASN A 120 0.67 -6.45 -5.48
CA ASN A 120 0.66 -6.89 -4.08
C ASN A 120 -0.77 -6.96 -3.52
N VAL A 121 -1.60 -5.94 -3.75
CA VAL A 121 -3.00 -5.98 -3.27
C VAL A 121 -3.79 -7.09 -3.96
N SER A 122 -3.53 -7.37 -5.24
CA SER A 122 -4.14 -8.52 -5.93
C SER A 122 -3.72 -9.85 -5.32
N LYS A 123 -2.45 -10.03 -4.95
CA LYS A 123 -1.98 -11.25 -4.27
C LYS A 123 -2.68 -11.45 -2.93
N ILE A 124 -2.85 -10.37 -2.15
CA ILE A 124 -3.58 -10.42 -0.88
C ILE A 124 -5.02 -10.85 -1.15
N PHE A 125 -5.68 -10.24 -2.14
CA PHE A 125 -7.03 -10.61 -2.55
C PHE A 125 -7.16 -12.09 -2.92
N SER A 126 -6.21 -12.64 -3.67
CA SER A 126 -6.19 -14.06 -4.04
C SER A 126 -5.86 -15.01 -2.89
N SER A 127 -5.21 -14.52 -1.83
CA SER A 127 -4.83 -15.35 -0.68
C SER A 127 -5.96 -15.54 0.35
N ILE A 128 -7.01 -14.73 0.24
CA ILE A 128 -8.11 -14.67 1.20
C ILE A 128 -9.27 -15.52 0.70
N SER A 129 -9.90 -16.28 1.60
CA SER A 129 -11.02 -17.17 1.26
C SER A 129 -12.34 -16.41 1.30
N GLU A 130 -13.14 -16.47 0.23
CA GLU A 130 -14.46 -15.81 0.16
C GLU A 130 -15.41 -16.25 1.28
N ASP A 131 -15.31 -17.51 1.72
CA ASP A 131 -16.26 -18.11 2.67
C ASP A 131 -15.99 -17.75 4.14
N GLU A 132 -14.78 -17.29 4.51
CA GLU A 132 -14.41 -17.01 5.91
C GLU A 132 -14.11 -15.53 6.21
N ASP A 133 -13.75 -14.73 5.20
CA ASP A 133 -13.05 -13.46 5.41
C ASP A 133 -13.78 -12.23 4.85
N GLY A 134 -15.12 -12.19 4.96
CA GLY A 134 -15.95 -11.09 4.44
C GLY A 134 -15.55 -9.68 4.94
N GLU A 135 -15.04 -9.58 6.17
CA GLU A 135 -14.52 -8.31 6.71
C GLU A 135 -13.21 -7.87 6.03
N HIS A 136 -12.34 -8.80 5.65
CA HIS A 136 -11.11 -8.47 4.92
C HIS A 136 -11.43 -7.88 3.55
N PHE A 137 -12.41 -8.43 2.85
CA PHE A 137 -12.90 -7.86 1.59
C PHE A 137 -13.43 -6.44 1.76
N GLY A 138 -14.12 -6.16 2.86
CA GLY A 138 -14.56 -4.80 3.22
C GLY A 138 -13.41 -3.78 3.27
N TYR A 139 -12.22 -4.19 3.68
CA TYR A 139 -11.02 -3.35 3.69
C TYR A 139 -10.27 -3.31 2.34
N LEU A 140 -10.26 -4.42 1.59
CA LEU A 140 -9.48 -4.56 0.36
C LEU A 140 -10.16 -3.95 -0.87
N ILE A 141 -11.46 -4.12 -1.00
CA ILE A 141 -12.27 -3.60 -2.12
C ILE A 141 -12.03 -2.09 -2.34
N PRO A 142 -12.13 -1.21 -1.33
CA PRO A 142 -11.92 0.22 -1.55
C PRO A 142 -10.46 0.55 -1.88
N ILE A 143 -9.47 -0.18 -1.34
CA ILE A 143 -8.05 -0.01 -1.67
C ILE A 143 -7.81 -0.37 -3.13
N MET A 144 -8.26 -1.55 -3.55
CA MET A 144 -8.12 -2.05 -4.91
C MET A 144 -8.74 -1.08 -5.92
N LYS A 145 -9.96 -0.61 -5.65
CA LYS A 145 -10.63 0.41 -6.47
C LYS A 145 -9.75 1.66 -6.63
N THR A 146 -9.24 2.18 -5.52
CA THR A 146 -8.40 3.40 -5.51
C THR A 146 -7.13 3.21 -6.34
N ILE A 147 -6.48 2.06 -6.21
CA ILE A 147 -5.25 1.75 -6.96
C ILE A 147 -5.55 1.68 -8.46
N ILE A 148 -6.62 0.99 -8.87
CA ILE A 148 -6.95 0.86 -10.29
C ILE A 148 -7.31 2.22 -10.89
N ASP A 149 -8.14 3.01 -10.20
CA ASP A 149 -8.53 4.35 -10.65
C ASP A 149 -7.29 5.24 -10.88
N LYS A 150 -6.31 5.18 -9.96
CA LYS A 150 -5.04 5.92 -10.09
C LYS A 150 -4.09 5.33 -11.13
N SER A 151 -4.13 4.03 -11.36
CA SER A 151 -3.22 3.31 -12.26
C SER A 151 -3.72 3.26 -13.70
N TYR A 152 -5.00 3.58 -13.95
CA TYR A 152 -5.65 3.38 -15.24
C TYR A 152 -4.90 4.05 -16.41
N GLU A 153 -4.61 5.34 -16.26
CA GLU A 153 -3.84 6.11 -17.25
C GLU A 153 -2.35 5.76 -17.21
N ILE A 154 -1.79 5.61 -16.00
CA ILE A 154 -0.36 5.35 -15.77
C ILE A 154 0.09 4.06 -16.46
N LEU A 155 -0.70 3.00 -16.32
CA LEU A 155 -0.43 1.68 -16.89
C LEU A 155 -1.05 1.49 -18.29
N GLN A 156 -1.68 2.53 -18.87
CA GLN A 156 -2.37 2.47 -20.16
C GLN A 156 -3.37 1.31 -20.23
N MET A 157 -4.14 1.12 -19.16
CA MET A 157 -5.07 -0.01 -19.03
C MET A 157 -6.16 0.01 -20.09
N SER A 158 -6.52 1.18 -20.63
CA SER A 158 -7.45 1.28 -21.76
C SER A 158 -7.00 0.52 -23.01
N VAL A 159 -5.69 0.36 -23.21
CA VAL A 159 -5.09 -0.35 -24.35
C VAL A 159 -4.97 -1.85 -24.07
N GLN A 160 -4.56 -2.21 -22.85
CA GLN A 160 -4.27 -3.60 -22.48
C GLN A 160 -5.51 -4.35 -21.97
N MET A 161 -6.48 -3.63 -21.43
CA MET A 161 -7.68 -4.15 -20.78
C MET A 161 -8.92 -3.31 -21.14
N PRO A 162 -9.30 -3.26 -22.43
CA PRO A 162 -10.36 -2.36 -22.95
C PRO A 162 -11.75 -2.62 -22.36
N ASN A 163 -11.96 -3.76 -21.70
CA ASN A 163 -13.25 -4.16 -21.12
C ASN A 163 -13.32 -4.00 -19.60
N ILE A 164 -12.32 -3.40 -18.95
CA ILE A 164 -12.40 -3.19 -17.50
C ILE A 164 -13.48 -2.15 -17.20
N PRO A 165 -14.53 -2.49 -16.44
CA PRO A 165 -15.68 -1.62 -16.20
C PRO A 165 -15.39 -0.48 -15.19
N LEU A 166 -14.13 -0.18 -14.88
CA LEU A 166 -13.80 0.67 -13.74
C LEU A 166 -13.95 2.18 -13.94
N HIS A 167 -14.02 2.70 -15.17
CA HIS A 167 -14.02 4.16 -15.38
C HIS A 167 -15.20 4.88 -14.66
N ARG A 168 -16.24 4.16 -14.23
CA ARG A 168 -17.25 4.66 -13.26
C ARG A 168 -17.79 3.54 -12.37
N ALA A 169 -16.91 2.85 -11.65
CA ALA A 169 -17.36 1.75 -10.80
C ALA A 169 -18.38 2.22 -9.74
N THR A 170 -19.65 1.88 -9.93
CA THR A 170 -20.67 1.86 -8.87
C THR A 170 -20.47 0.60 -8.02
N SER A 171 -21.13 0.51 -6.86
CA SER A 171 -21.03 -0.64 -5.93
C SER A 171 -21.18 -2.01 -6.61
N ILE A 172 -21.95 -2.08 -7.70
CA ILE A 172 -22.24 -3.31 -8.47
C ILE A 172 -21.02 -3.75 -9.30
N VAL A 173 -20.22 -2.81 -9.79
CA VAL A 173 -19.07 -3.07 -10.67
C VAL A 173 -17.86 -3.62 -9.90
N LEU A 174 -17.79 -3.38 -8.59
CA LEU A 174 -16.74 -3.90 -7.73
C LEU A 174 -16.89 -5.41 -7.52
N ASP A 175 -18.11 -5.91 -7.42
CA ASP A 175 -18.38 -7.35 -7.29
C ASP A 175 -17.97 -8.10 -8.58
N ASP A 176 -18.33 -7.56 -9.74
CA ASP A 176 -17.91 -8.07 -11.06
C ASP A 176 -16.37 -8.09 -11.20
N PHE A 177 -15.68 -7.10 -10.62
CA PHE A 177 -14.22 -7.04 -10.64
C PHE A 177 -13.58 -8.05 -9.68
N CYS A 178 -14.15 -8.23 -8.48
CA CYS A 178 -13.71 -9.26 -7.55
C CYS A 178 -13.83 -10.64 -8.21
N GLN A 179 -14.98 -10.92 -8.83
CA GLN A 179 -15.21 -12.14 -9.61
C GLN A 179 -14.20 -12.28 -10.76
N TYR A 180 -13.85 -11.20 -11.47
CA TYR A 180 -12.79 -11.23 -12.49
C TYR A 180 -11.42 -11.61 -11.90
N CYS A 181 -10.96 -10.94 -10.84
CA CYS A 181 -9.68 -11.22 -10.18
C CYS A 181 -9.57 -12.65 -9.64
N LEU A 182 -10.69 -13.23 -9.22
CA LEU A 182 -10.75 -14.59 -8.71
C LEU A 182 -10.85 -15.63 -9.84
N SER A 183 -11.53 -15.30 -10.95
CA SER A 183 -11.66 -16.18 -12.11
C SER A 183 -10.33 -16.45 -12.84
N SER A 184 -9.37 -15.51 -12.78
CA SER A 184 -8.04 -15.68 -13.39
C SER A 184 -7.18 -16.74 -12.72
N ASN A 185 -7.51 -17.17 -11.49
CA ASN A 185 -6.82 -18.28 -10.82
C ASN A 185 -7.39 -19.66 -11.22
N SER A 186 -8.40 -19.72 -12.10
CA SER A 186 -9.04 -20.97 -12.54
C SER A 186 -8.51 -21.50 -13.88
N GLN A 187 -7.49 -20.86 -14.45
CA GLN A 187 -6.86 -21.26 -15.71
C GLN A 187 -5.33 -21.27 -15.61
N GLU A 188 -4.79 -22.10 -14.71
CA GLU A 188 -3.46 -22.71 -14.87
C GLU A 188 -3.54 -24.22 -14.59
#